data_AF-S9PIM4-F1
#
_entry.id   AF-S9PIM4-F1
#
_cell.length_a   1.000
_cell.length_b   1.000
_cell.length_c   1.000
_cell.angle_alpha   90.00
_cell.angle_beta   90.00
_cell.angle_gamma   90.00
#
_symmetry.space_group_name_H-M   'P 1'
#
loop_
_entity.id
_entity.type
_entity.pdbx_description
1 polymer ?
#
loop_
_entity_poly.entity_id
_entity_poly.type
_entity_poly.pdbx_seq_one_letter_code
_entity_poly.pdbx_strand_id
1 'polypeptide(L)'
;MWIRLRRPPFRGTPRGLTAPPVLRALAATVGLFLGGCGTQEDTPPEDTPPDSTPAGDPNVLVGTFQVLLVPPVAASNGQSETPGYTTVVGKIYDGPSPSQIIWQQAAQGGDCKLTTPRVPFCGTPCGGSAVCVDDDKCQAYPTARAVGTIQVQGLRTASGATGFSMSPIANSYQPPASVSLPYPAFSEGDELVLTAAGAYFPAFTLKGRGITPLQLLDGGLTLQRGQPLALHWTPAGQAEVSTLHVKLDISHHGGTKGMIECDTADTGSLQVPAELVTQLLDLGVAGYPTILVTRRSVGSVTIAPGRVDLLVSSEVERAVVVPGITSCNDNSDCPSGKTCQPDLTCG
;
A
#
# COMPACT_ATOMS: atom_id res chain seq x y z
N MET A 1 -21.90 -10.75 8.56
CA MET A 1 -22.78 -10.29 7.47
C MET A 1 -21.95 -9.35 6.60
N TRP A 2 -21.43 -9.83 5.46
CA TRP A 2 -20.49 -9.09 4.62
C TRP A 2 -21.27 -8.44 3.47
N ILE A 3 -21.29 -7.11 3.39
CA ILE A 3 -22.01 -6.39 2.32
C ILE A 3 -20.99 -5.89 1.29
N ARG A 4 -21.08 -6.46 0.08
CA ARG A 4 -20.39 -5.98 -1.12
C ARG A 4 -21.01 -4.64 -1.55
N LEU A 5 -20.20 -3.59 -1.62
CA LEU A 5 -20.54 -2.37 -2.34
C LEU A 5 -20.58 -2.65 -3.85
N ARG A 6 -21.80 -2.68 -4.44
CA ARG A 6 -21.99 -2.69 -5.90
C ARG A 6 -21.69 -1.29 -6.44
N ARG A 7 -20.74 -1.16 -7.37
CA ARG A 7 -20.60 0.04 -8.21
C ARG A 7 -21.58 0.00 -9.38
N PRO A 8 -22.24 1.12 -9.75
CA PRO A 8 -23.09 1.18 -10.93
C PRO A 8 -22.26 1.27 -12.23
N PRO A 9 -22.82 0.86 -13.38
CA PRO A 9 -22.12 0.90 -14.65
C PRO A 9 -22.01 2.32 -15.21
N PHE A 10 -20.77 2.74 -15.53
CA PHE A 10 -20.49 3.93 -16.33
C PHE A 10 -20.96 3.70 -17.78
N ARG A 11 -21.91 4.50 -18.26
CA ARG A 11 -22.18 4.69 -19.69
C ARG A 11 -21.60 6.03 -20.11
N GLY A 12 -20.58 6.01 -20.98
CA GLY A 12 -20.05 7.20 -21.65
C GLY A 12 -19.74 6.88 -23.10
N THR A 13 -20.41 7.56 -24.02
CA THR A 13 -20.19 7.55 -25.47
C THR A 13 -18.97 8.40 -25.85
N PRO A 14 -18.25 8.07 -26.94
CA PRO A 14 -17.09 8.84 -27.37
C PRO A 14 -17.52 10.01 -28.26
N ARG A 15 -17.03 11.22 -27.96
CA ARG A 15 -17.00 12.33 -28.93
C ARG A 15 -15.57 12.52 -29.41
N GLY A 16 -15.40 12.40 -30.72
CA GLY A 16 -14.14 12.64 -31.42
C GLY A 16 -13.76 14.11 -31.40
N LEU A 17 -12.44 14.35 -31.43
CA LEU A 17 -11.86 15.65 -31.71
C LEU A 17 -10.78 15.48 -32.79
N THR A 18 -11.01 16.23 -33.86
CA THR A 18 -10.20 16.44 -35.04
C THR A 18 -8.94 17.25 -34.72
N ALA A 19 -7.80 16.84 -35.28
CA ALA A 19 -6.56 17.61 -35.26
C ALA A 19 -6.53 18.67 -36.39
N PRO A 20 -5.82 19.80 -36.21
CA PRO A 20 -5.31 20.58 -37.33
C PRO A 20 -3.77 20.47 -37.46
N PRO A 21 -3.22 20.67 -38.67
CA PRO A 21 -1.79 20.61 -38.95
C PRO A 21 -1.15 22.00 -38.88
N VAL A 22 0.11 22.09 -38.46
CA VAL A 22 0.95 23.26 -38.79
C VAL A 22 2.39 22.84 -39.10
N LEU A 23 2.76 23.13 -40.35
CA LEU A 23 4.10 23.21 -40.95
C LEU A 23 4.97 24.31 -40.31
N ARG A 24 6.29 24.08 -40.25
CA ARG A 24 7.43 24.95 -40.68
C ARG A 24 8.72 24.47 -40.00
N ALA A 25 9.73 23.95 -40.70
CA ALA A 25 10.69 24.57 -41.64
C ALA A 25 11.95 25.15 -40.96
N LEU A 26 13.10 24.54 -41.33
CA LEU A 26 14.45 25.10 -41.58
C LEU A 26 15.11 26.04 -40.55
N ALA A 27 16.33 25.69 -40.10
CA ALA A 27 17.57 26.23 -40.69
C ALA A 27 18.83 25.67 -39.98
N ALA A 28 19.82 25.34 -40.80
CA ALA A 28 21.16 24.92 -40.40
C ALA A 28 22.04 26.11 -40.00
N THR A 29 23.06 25.87 -39.18
CA THR A 29 24.31 26.65 -39.30
C THR A 29 25.50 25.77 -38.91
N VAL A 30 26.36 25.55 -39.92
CA VAL A 30 27.65 24.90 -39.86
C VAL A 30 28.66 25.92 -39.33
N GLY A 31 29.39 25.57 -38.27
CA GLY A 31 30.52 26.34 -37.75
C GLY A 31 31.77 25.46 -37.74
N LEU A 32 32.55 25.54 -38.81
CA LEU A 32 33.88 24.94 -38.95
C LEU A 32 34.88 25.75 -38.11
N PHE A 33 35.60 25.12 -37.18
CA PHE A 33 36.86 25.65 -36.63
C PHE A 33 37.96 24.60 -36.81
N LEU A 34 38.97 24.98 -37.59
CA LEU A 34 40.24 24.29 -37.79
C LEU A 34 41.32 25.06 -37.03
N GLY A 35 42.20 24.34 -36.32
CA GLY A 35 43.53 24.84 -35.97
C GLY A 35 44.01 24.49 -34.57
N GLY A 36 44.97 23.55 -34.47
CA GLY A 36 45.76 23.33 -33.28
C GLY A 36 46.40 21.95 -33.22
N CYS A 37 47.53 21.74 -33.91
CA CYS A 37 48.41 20.59 -33.67
C CYS A 37 49.24 20.85 -32.42
N GLY A 38 48.99 20.10 -31.35
CA GLY A 38 49.87 19.95 -30.20
C GLY A 38 50.05 18.47 -29.92
N THR A 39 51.26 17.95 -30.11
CA THR A 39 51.63 16.58 -29.77
C THR A 39 51.86 16.48 -28.27
N GLN A 40 50.85 15.98 -27.54
CA GLN A 40 50.93 15.61 -26.14
C GLN A 40 50.83 14.08 -26.07
N GLU A 41 51.81 13.42 -25.45
CA GLU A 41 51.79 11.97 -25.21
C GLU A 41 50.71 11.68 -24.17
N ASP A 42 49.48 11.44 -24.63
CA ASP A 42 48.35 11.03 -23.82
C ASP A 42 48.48 9.55 -23.46
N THR A 43 48.75 9.29 -22.19
CA THR A 43 48.41 8.02 -21.56
C THR A 43 46.88 7.89 -21.62
N PRO A 44 46.29 6.79 -22.14
CA PRO A 44 44.86 6.67 -22.23
C PRO A 44 44.25 6.85 -20.83
N PRO A 45 43.30 7.78 -20.63
CA PRO A 45 42.53 7.77 -19.39
C PRO A 45 41.83 6.42 -19.32
N GLU A 46 42.03 5.74 -18.20
CA GLU A 46 41.27 4.55 -17.84
C GLU A 46 39.80 4.98 -17.82
N ASP A 47 39.05 4.58 -18.86
CA ASP A 47 37.60 4.74 -18.99
C ASP A 47 36.91 4.00 -17.85
N THR A 48 36.95 4.58 -16.66
CA THR A 48 36.03 4.24 -15.59
C THR A 48 34.71 4.87 -16.01
N PRO A 49 33.65 4.08 -16.34
CA PRO A 49 32.34 4.64 -16.58
C PRO A 49 31.98 5.53 -15.39
N PRO A 50 31.36 6.72 -15.58
CA PRO A 50 30.86 7.50 -14.46
C PRO A 50 29.77 6.69 -13.75
N ASP A 51 30.21 5.92 -12.78
CA ASP A 51 29.41 5.00 -12.00
C ASP A 51 28.78 5.78 -10.85
N SER A 52 27.52 5.46 -10.59
CA SER A 52 26.63 6.04 -9.57
C SER A 52 26.02 7.43 -9.86
N THR A 53 24.90 7.42 -10.60
CA THR A 53 23.79 8.30 -10.20
C THR A 53 23.56 8.11 -8.70
N PRO A 54 23.52 9.17 -7.87
CA PRO A 54 23.32 9.02 -6.44
C PRO A 54 22.09 8.15 -6.17
N ALA A 55 22.24 7.15 -5.30
CA ALA A 55 21.09 6.39 -4.81
C ALA A 55 20.09 7.38 -4.18
N GLY A 56 18.80 7.17 -4.43
CA GLY A 56 17.74 8.00 -3.85
C GLY A 56 17.65 7.88 -2.32
N ASP A 57 16.70 8.58 -1.72
CA ASP A 57 16.46 8.46 -0.27
C ASP A 57 15.74 7.14 0.05
N PRO A 58 16.35 6.24 0.84
CA PRO A 58 15.72 4.98 1.22
C PRO A 58 14.48 5.17 2.11
N ASN A 59 14.20 6.37 2.63
CA ASN A 59 13.01 6.65 3.43
C ASN A 59 11.82 7.13 2.60
N VAL A 60 12.03 7.41 1.31
CA VAL A 60 10.98 7.91 0.41
C VAL A 60 10.41 6.74 -0.40
N LEU A 61 9.20 6.29 -0.08
CA LEU A 61 8.53 5.24 -0.85
C LEU A 61 8.04 5.78 -2.20
N VAL A 62 8.53 5.19 -3.28
CA VAL A 62 8.17 5.57 -4.67
C VAL A 62 7.55 4.43 -5.47
N GLY A 63 7.49 3.23 -4.92
CA GLY A 63 6.83 2.10 -5.57
C GLY A 63 6.66 0.91 -4.66
N THR A 64 5.73 0.04 -5.03
CA THR A 64 5.50 -1.21 -4.30
C THR A 64 5.12 -2.31 -5.28
N PHE A 65 5.67 -3.50 -5.04
CA PHE A 65 5.11 -4.76 -5.49
C PHE A 65 4.47 -5.44 -4.29
N GLN A 66 3.15 -5.62 -4.32
CA GLN A 66 2.39 -6.26 -3.26
C GLN A 66 2.08 -7.70 -3.67
N VAL A 67 2.46 -8.65 -2.82
CA VAL A 67 2.08 -10.05 -2.86
C VAL A 67 1.10 -10.28 -1.71
N LEU A 68 -0.19 -10.41 -2.01
CA LEU A 68 -1.23 -10.53 -0.98
C LEU A 68 -1.84 -11.94 -0.96
N LEU A 69 -1.89 -12.55 0.22
CA LEU A 69 -2.62 -13.78 0.48
C LEU A 69 -4.09 -13.47 0.74
N VAL A 70 -4.97 -13.84 -0.18
CA VAL A 70 -6.43 -13.68 -0.05
C VAL A 70 -7.03 -15.00 0.47
N PRO A 71 -7.54 -15.04 1.72
CA PRO A 71 -8.02 -16.27 2.32
C PRO A 71 -9.28 -16.81 1.62
N PRO A 72 -9.52 -18.13 1.68
CA PRO A 72 -10.79 -18.69 1.24
C PRO A 72 -11.94 -18.13 2.09
N VAL A 73 -13.09 -17.93 1.45
CA VAL A 73 -14.33 -17.55 2.12
C VAL A 73 -15.22 -18.77 2.20
N ALA A 74 -15.53 -19.21 3.42
CA ALA A 74 -16.46 -20.31 3.64
C ALA A 74 -17.87 -19.97 3.12
N ALA A 75 -18.59 -21.00 2.68
CA ALA A 75 -19.98 -20.85 2.27
C ALA A 75 -20.83 -20.25 3.41
N SER A 76 -21.68 -19.27 3.10
CA SER A 76 -22.58 -18.64 4.08
C SER A 76 -23.79 -18.01 3.41
N ASN A 77 -24.97 -18.05 4.07
CA ASN A 77 -26.20 -17.39 3.60
C ASN A 77 -26.54 -17.65 2.12
N GLY A 78 -26.46 -18.92 1.69
CA GLY A 78 -26.74 -19.32 0.30
C GLY A 78 -25.66 -18.92 -0.72
N GLN A 79 -24.52 -18.37 -0.28
CA GLN A 79 -23.33 -18.18 -1.09
C GLN A 79 -22.45 -19.42 -1.00
N SER A 80 -21.98 -19.90 -2.15
CA SER A 80 -20.97 -20.96 -2.24
C SER A 80 -19.63 -20.50 -1.67
N GLU A 81 -18.81 -21.46 -1.28
CA GLU A 81 -17.43 -21.19 -0.91
C GLU A 81 -16.67 -20.51 -2.06
N THR A 82 -15.75 -19.61 -1.71
CA THR A 82 -14.81 -18.99 -2.66
C THR A 82 -13.41 -19.45 -2.30
N PRO A 83 -12.69 -20.14 -3.20
CA PRO A 83 -11.31 -20.54 -2.95
C PRO A 83 -10.41 -19.33 -2.68
N GLY A 84 -9.44 -19.51 -1.78
CA GLY A 84 -8.38 -18.53 -1.56
C GLY A 84 -7.43 -18.48 -2.76
N TYR A 85 -6.72 -17.37 -2.91
CA TYR A 85 -5.69 -17.19 -3.94
C TYR A 85 -4.60 -16.23 -3.46
N THR A 86 -3.50 -16.17 -4.22
CA THR A 86 -2.47 -15.13 -4.03
C THR A 86 -2.58 -14.11 -5.15
N THR A 87 -2.41 -12.82 -4.85
CA THR A 87 -2.27 -11.78 -5.88
C THR A 87 -0.87 -11.22 -5.91
N VAL A 88 -0.47 -10.68 -7.06
CA VAL A 88 0.72 -9.86 -7.20
C VAL A 88 0.34 -8.63 -8.01
N VAL A 89 0.58 -7.45 -7.47
CA VAL A 89 0.39 -6.19 -8.19
C VAL A 89 1.57 -5.29 -7.95
N GLY A 90 1.98 -4.53 -8.97
CA GLY A 90 3.13 -3.65 -8.88
C GLY A 90 2.92 -2.31 -9.54
N LYS A 91 3.45 -1.25 -8.92
CA LYS A 91 3.48 0.07 -9.52
C LYS A 91 4.64 0.89 -8.96
N ILE A 92 5.32 1.62 -9.85
CA ILE A 92 6.47 2.47 -9.52
C ILE A 92 6.21 3.87 -10.10
N TYR A 93 6.61 4.87 -9.35
CA TYR A 93 6.44 6.28 -9.67
C TYR A 93 7.81 6.99 -9.73
N ASP A 94 7.85 8.17 -10.37
CA ASP A 94 9.02 9.06 -10.40
C ASP A 94 9.12 10.01 -9.20
N GLY A 95 8.35 9.76 -8.15
CA GLY A 95 8.39 10.48 -6.89
C GLY A 95 7.40 9.89 -5.89
N PRO A 96 7.39 10.38 -4.64
CA PRO A 96 6.45 9.91 -3.62
C PRO A 96 5.02 10.37 -3.93
N SER A 97 4.05 9.52 -3.60
CA SER A 97 2.64 9.91 -3.60
C SER A 97 2.39 10.89 -2.43
N PRO A 98 1.89 12.11 -2.68
CA PRO A 98 1.58 13.03 -1.60
C PRO A 98 0.38 12.55 -0.76
N SER A 99 0.37 12.89 0.53
CA SER A 99 -0.77 12.66 1.43
C SER A 99 -1.46 13.97 1.77
N GLN A 100 -2.79 14.01 1.69
CA GLN A 100 -3.61 15.15 2.15
C GLN A 100 -3.86 15.14 3.65
N ILE A 101 -3.55 14.03 4.33
CA ILE A 101 -3.66 13.90 5.78
C ILE A 101 -2.25 13.68 6.33
N ILE A 102 -1.86 14.54 7.26
CA ILE A 102 -0.66 14.37 8.05
C ILE A 102 -1.07 13.75 9.38
N TRP A 103 -0.55 12.56 9.68
CA TRP A 103 -0.76 11.90 10.96
C TRP A 103 0.22 12.46 11.98
N GLN A 104 -0.30 13.07 13.03
CA GLN A 104 0.47 13.60 14.15
C GLN A 104 0.41 12.61 15.30
N GLN A 105 1.57 12.21 15.83
CA GLN A 105 1.63 11.36 17.01
C GLN A 105 1.11 12.12 18.22
N ALA A 106 0.04 11.62 18.82
CA ALA A 106 -0.57 12.16 20.02
C ALA A 106 -0.04 11.45 21.29
N ALA A 107 0.17 10.14 21.20
CA ALA A 107 0.71 9.33 22.30
C ALA A 107 1.41 8.07 21.76
N GLN A 108 2.21 7.43 22.62
CA GLN A 108 2.87 6.17 22.33
C GLN A 108 2.92 5.31 23.59
N GLY A 109 2.78 4.01 23.42
CA GLY A 109 2.95 3.03 24.49
C GLY A 109 3.39 1.69 23.90
N GLY A 110 4.58 1.24 24.28
CA GLY A 110 5.22 0.07 23.66
C GLY A 110 5.37 0.26 22.15
N ASP A 111 5.01 -0.79 21.41
CA ASP A 111 5.05 -0.84 19.94
C ASP A 111 3.90 -0.06 19.26
N CYS A 112 2.99 0.51 20.05
CA CYS A 112 1.79 1.18 19.57
C CYS A 112 1.90 2.71 19.67
N LYS A 113 1.42 3.41 18.66
CA LYS A 113 1.27 4.87 18.62
C LYS A 113 -0.20 5.23 18.36
N LEU A 114 -0.69 6.24 19.06
CA LEU A 114 -1.93 6.93 18.72
C LEU A 114 -1.59 8.13 17.84
N THR A 115 -2.26 8.24 16.69
CA THR A 115 -2.12 9.39 15.80
C THR A 115 -3.46 10.07 15.54
N THR A 116 -3.44 11.39 15.41
CA THR A 116 -4.59 12.21 14.99
C THR A 116 -4.33 12.84 13.63
N PRO A 117 -5.35 13.07 12.80
CA PRO A 117 -5.17 13.69 11.50
C PRO A 117 -5.01 15.20 11.64
N ARG A 118 -4.11 15.76 10.83
CA ARG A 118 -4.09 17.17 10.45
C ARG A 118 -4.31 17.27 8.94
N VAL A 119 -5.27 18.07 8.52
CA VAL A 119 -5.48 18.40 7.10
C VAL A 119 -4.79 19.74 6.83
N PRO A 120 -3.73 19.78 6.00
CA PRO A 120 -3.07 21.03 5.65
C PRO A 120 -3.98 21.98 4.89
N PHE A 121 -3.74 23.29 5.03
CA PHE A 121 -4.49 24.32 4.34
C PHE A 121 -3.62 25.11 3.35
N CYS A 122 -4.10 25.25 2.12
CA CYS A 122 -3.47 26.09 1.10
C CYS A 122 -4.46 27.19 0.72
N GLY A 123 -4.10 28.45 0.99
CA GLY A 123 -4.93 29.61 0.63
C GLY A 123 -5.11 29.75 -0.88
N THR A 124 -4.09 29.36 -1.65
CA THR A 124 -4.20 29.17 -3.10
C THR A 124 -4.39 27.68 -3.41
N PRO A 125 -5.47 27.27 -4.12
CA PRO A 125 -5.67 25.87 -4.47
C PRO A 125 -4.52 25.29 -5.32
N CYS A 126 -4.09 24.06 -5.01
CA CYS A 126 -2.96 23.40 -5.68
C CYS A 126 -3.19 22.99 -7.15
N GLY A 127 -4.35 23.27 -7.73
CA GLY A 127 -4.74 22.80 -9.06
C GLY A 127 -5.07 21.30 -9.08
N GLY A 128 -5.50 20.79 -10.25
CA GLY A 128 -6.01 19.41 -10.37
C GLY A 128 -4.96 18.29 -10.34
N SER A 129 -3.67 18.62 -10.41
CA SER A 129 -2.55 17.66 -10.49
C SER A 129 -1.62 17.71 -9.28
N ALA A 130 -2.03 18.37 -8.20
CA ALA A 130 -1.27 18.47 -6.96
C ALA A 130 -2.21 18.54 -5.75
N VAL A 131 -1.65 18.34 -4.56
CA VAL A 131 -2.40 18.44 -3.30
C VAL A 131 -1.63 19.25 -2.27
N CYS A 132 -2.36 19.83 -1.32
CA CYS A 132 -1.78 20.53 -0.19
C CYS A 132 -1.20 19.50 0.78
N VAL A 133 0.12 19.50 0.93
CA VAL A 133 0.86 18.54 1.79
C VAL A 133 1.42 19.20 3.05
N ASP A 134 1.41 20.52 3.08
CA ASP A 134 1.70 21.36 4.23
C ASP A 134 1.05 22.72 3.99
N ASP A 135 1.02 23.60 5.00
CA ASP A 135 0.34 24.88 4.87
C ASP A 135 0.99 25.73 3.76
N ASP A 136 0.15 26.15 2.80
CA ASP A 136 0.53 26.83 1.55
C ASP A 136 1.59 26.09 0.70
N LYS A 137 1.73 24.76 0.88
CA LYS A 137 2.66 23.93 0.12
C LYS A 137 1.95 22.88 -0.71
N CYS A 138 2.02 23.06 -2.03
CA CYS A 138 1.50 22.11 -3.00
C CYS A 138 2.58 21.12 -3.46
N GLN A 139 2.22 19.83 -3.52
CA GLN A 139 3.05 18.78 -4.10
C GLN A 139 2.29 18.10 -5.25
N ALA A 140 2.95 17.99 -6.40
CA ALA A 140 2.41 17.31 -7.56
C ALA A 140 2.26 15.80 -7.31
N TYR A 141 1.24 15.19 -7.92
CA TYR A 141 1.16 13.73 -8.00
C TYR A 141 2.31 13.21 -8.86
N PRO A 142 2.97 12.11 -8.46
CA PRO A 142 4.03 11.55 -9.26
C PRO A 142 3.46 10.78 -10.45
N THR A 143 4.26 10.59 -11.49
CA THR A 143 3.88 9.85 -12.69
C THR A 143 4.30 8.40 -12.58
N ALA A 144 3.40 7.48 -12.91
CA ALA A 144 3.74 6.06 -12.97
C ALA A 144 4.72 5.79 -14.13
N ARG A 145 5.81 5.05 -13.87
CA ARG A 145 6.86 4.74 -14.84
C ARG A 145 7.07 3.23 -14.97
N ALA A 146 7.30 2.78 -16.19
CA ALA A 146 7.66 1.39 -16.45
C ALA A 146 9.15 1.13 -16.12
N VAL A 147 9.42 -0.06 -15.60
CA VAL A 147 10.75 -0.58 -15.25
C VAL A 147 11.13 -1.81 -16.08
N GLY A 148 10.57 -1.89 -17.30
CA GLY A 148 10.72 -3.04 -18.19
C GLY A 148 9.84 -4.21 -17.76
N THR A 149 10.13 -5.39 -18.30
CA THR A 149 9.49 -6.65 -17.88
C THR A 149 10.00 -7.05 -16.50
N ILE A 150 9.10 -7.49 -15.61
CA ILE A 150 9.46 -8.07 -14.32
C ILE A 150 9.51 -9.58 -14.44
N GLN A 151 10.63 -10.19 -14.07
CA GLN A 151 10.73 -11.63 -13.86
C GLN A 151 10.45 -11.96 -12.40
N VAL A 152 9.46 -12.82 -12.16
CA VAL A 152 9.03 -13.27 -10.83
C VAL A 152 9.53 -14.69 -10.60
N GLN A 153 10.14 -14.94 -9.45
CA GLN A 153 10.57 -16.26 -8.99
C GLN A 153 10.14 -16.48 -7.53
N GLY A 154 9.90 -17.73 -7.16
CA GLY A 154 9.49 -18.13 -5.81
C GLY A 154 7.97 -18.20 -5.61
N LEU A 155 7.19 -17.69 -6.56
CA LEU A 155 5.73 -17.84 -6.58
C LEU A 155 5.32 -19.02 -7.46
N ARG A 156 4.69 -20.01 -6.85
CA ARG A 156 4.15 -21.20 -7.50
C ARG A 156 2.88 -20.84 -8.25
N THR A 157 2.76 -21.26 -9.50
CA THR A 157 1.52 -21.16 -10.27
C THR A 157 0.65 -22.40 -10.04
N ALA A 158 -0.64 -22.30 -10.37
CA ALA A 158 -1.56 -23.45 -10.33
C ALA A 158 -1.13 -24.59 -11.29
N SER A 159 -0.31 -24.28 -12.31
CA SER A 159 0.30 -25.27 -13.21
C SER A 159 1.60 -25.89 -12.68
N GLY A 160 2.08 -25.47 -11.50
CA GLY A 160 3.30 -25.99 -10.88
C GLY A 160 4.59 -25.29 -11.28
N ALA A 161 4.55 -24.25 -12.11
CA ALA A 161 5.73 -23.42 -12.41
C ALA A 161 6.11 -22.58 -11.18
N THR A 162 7.39 -22.23 -11.03
CA THR A 162 7.90 -21.43 -9.90
C THR A 162 8.33 -20.02 -10.29
N GLY A 163 8.01 -19.60 -11.51
CA GLY A 163 8.27 -18.27 -12.01
C GLY A 163 7.46 -17.93 -13.25
N PHE A 164 7.33 -16.63 -13.50
CA PHE A 164 6.61 -16.07 -14.65
C PHE A 164 7.06 -14.62 -14.88
N SER A 165 6.64 -14.02 -16.00
CA SER A 165 6.94 -12.63 -16.32
C SER A 165 5.70 -11.74 -16.22
N MET A 166 5.88 -10.49 -15.79
CA MET A 166 4.87 -9.44 -15.85
C MET A 166 5.35 -8.31 -16.76
N SER A 167 4.62 -8.05 -17.84
CA SER A 167 4.84 -6.88 -18.70
C SER A 167 4.01 -5.69 -18.18
N PRO A 168 4.49 -4.45 -18.33
CA PRO A 168 3.73 -3.28 -17.90
C PRO A 168 2.49 -3.09 -18.78
N ILE A 169 1.33 -2.90 -18.15
CA ILE A 169 0.09 -2.47 -18.80
C ILE A 169 -0.30 -1.16 -18.15
N ALA A 170 -0.27 -0.06 -18.93
CA ALA A 170 -0.44 1.30 -18.39
C ALA A 170 0.45 1.57 -17.15
N ASN A 171 1.73 1.17 -17.23
CA ASN A 171 2.74 1.29 -16.16
C ASN A 171 2.37 0.59 -14.84
N SER A 172 1.47 -0.40 -14.90
CA SER A 172 1.12 -1.28 -13.79
C SER A 172 1.49 -2.73 -14.12
N TYR A 173 1.78 -3.51 -13.10
CA TYR A 173 2.23 -4.89 -13.21
C TYR A 173 1.25 -5.82 -12.53
N GLN A 174 0.93 -6.92 -13.20
CA GLN A 174 0.11 -8.01 -12.68
C GLN A 174 0.44 -9.30 -13.46
N PRO A 175 0.19 -10.49 -12.91
CA PRO A 175 0.31 -11.74 -13.64
C PRO A 175 -0.49 -11.72 -14.96
N PRO A 176 0.02 -12.32 -16.04
CA PRO A 176 -0.76 -12.50 -17.25
C PRO A 176 -1.97 -13.40 -16.97
N ALA A 177 -3.04 -13.27 -17.77
CA ALA A 177 -4.29 -14.01 -17.54
C ALA A 177 -4.15 -15.54 -17.53
N SER A 178 -3.08 -16.07 -18.13
CA SER A 178 -2.74 -17.51 -18.12
C SER A 178 -2.09 -17.98 -16.82
N VAL A 179 -1.68 -17.06 -15.94
CA VAL A 179 -1.04 -17.37 -14.66
C VAL A 179 -2.07 -17.20 -13.55
N SER A 180 -2.37 -18.31 -12.89
CA SER A 180 -3.14 -18.35 -11.64
C SER A 180 -2.20 -18.72 -10.50
N LEU A 181 -2.36 -18.07 -9.34
CA LEU A 181 -1.54 -18.27 -8.15
C LEU A 181 -2.42 -18.86 -7.02
N PRO A 182 -2.11 -20.07 -6.52
CA PRO A 182 -2.91 -20.71 -5.47
C PRO A 182 -2.73 -20.00 -4.12
N TYR A 183 -3.47 -20.47 -3.11
CA TYR A 183 -3.35 -19.99 -1.73
C TYR A 183 -2.73 -21.05 -0.81
N PRO A 184 -1.60 -20.75 -0.15
CA PRO A 184 -0.61 -19.73 -0.54
C PRO A 184 0.17 -20.15 -1.80
N ALA A 185 0.74 -19.19 -2.51
CA ALA A 185 1.59 -19.45 -3.68
C ALA A 185 3.05 -19.74 -3.30
N PHE A 186 3.39 -19.79 -2.02
CA PHE A 186 4.73 -20.00 -1.47
C PHE A 186 4.64 -20.62 -0.07
N SER A 187 5.75 -21.13 0.43
CA SER A 187 5.92 -21.54 1.82
C SER A 187 6.55 -20.41 2.65
N GLU A 188 6.39 -20.47 3.97
CA GLU A 188 7.06 -19.53 4.88
C GLU A 188 8.58 -19.63 4.76
N GLY A 189 9.25 -18.47 4.70
CA GLY A 189 10.69 -18.38 4.52
C GLY A 189 11.18 -18.53 3.07
N ASP A 190 10.34 -18.99 2.13
CA ASP A 190 10.73 -19.09 0.71
C ASP A 190 11.23 -17.73 0.20
N GLU A 191 12.33 -17.73 -0.57
CA GLU A 191 12.81 -16.51 -1.21
C GLU A 191 11.91 -16.12 -2.39
N LEU A 192 11.41 -14.89 -2.36
CA LEU A 192 10.66 -14.30 -3.46
C LEU A 192 11.54 -13.28 -4.16
N VAL A 193 11.71 -13.40 -5.47
CA VAL A 193 12.61 -12.52 -6.24
C VAL A 193 11.84 -11.90 -7.40
N LEU A 194 11.85 -10.57 -7.45
CA LEU A 194 11.33 -9.78 -8.58
C LEU A 194 12.50 -9.05 -9.24
N THR A 195 12.81 -9.39 -10.48
CA THR A 195 13.89 -8.76 -11.26
C THR A 195 13.28 -7.86 -12.32
N ALA A 196 13.51 -6.56 -12.22
CA ALA A 196 13.14 -5.59 -13.23
C ALA A 196 14.21 -5.52 -14.32
N ALA A 197 13.82 -5.69 -15.58
CA ALA A 197 14.74 -5.61 -16.72
C ALA A 197 15.31 -4.20 -16.95
N GLY A 198 14.70 -3.17 -16.37
CA GLY A 198 15.02 -1.77 -16.62
C GLY A 198 14.22 -1.20 -17.81
N ALA A 199 13.89 0.07 -17.72
CA ALA A 199 13.32 0.87 -18.81
C ALA A 199 13.51 2.36 -18.52
N TYR A 200 12.54 3.00 -17.85
CA TYR A 200 12.69 4.39 -17.40
C TYR A 200 13.73 4.49 -16.26
N PHE A 201 13.69 3.54 -15.33
CA PHE A 201 14.73 3.34 -14.33
C PHE A 201 15.68 2.21 -14.75
N PRO A 202 16.94 2.20 -14.28
CA PRO A 202 17.85 1.07 -14.45
C PRO A 202 17.25 -0.25 -13.94
N ALA A 203 17.82 -1.37 -14.38
CA ALA A 203 17.46 -2.69 -13.86
C ALA A 203 17.72 -2.77 -12.35
N PHE A 204 16.86 -3.50 -11.63
CA PHE A 204 17.03 -3.74 -10.19
C PHE A 204 16.40 -5.07 -9.80
N THR A 205 16.78 -5.57 -8.61
CA THR A 205 16.21 -6.79 -8.04
C THR A 205 15.63 -6.48 -6.66
N LEU A 206 14.42 -6.97 -6.42
CA LEU A 206 13.76 -7.00 -5.12
C LEU A 206 13.77 -8.43 -4.60
N LYS A 207 14.08 -8.60 -3.31
CA LYS A 207 14.02 -9.87 -2.61
C LYS A 207 13.15 -9.76 -1.38
N GLY A 208 12.28 -10.72 -1.14
CA GLY A 208 11.42 -10.81 0.04
C GLY A 208 11.32 -12.25 0.53
N ARG A 209 10.61 -12.46 1.63
CA ARG A 209 10.37 -13.78 2.21
C ARG A 209 8.88 -14.12 2.20
N GLY A 210 8.56 -15.38 1.92
CA GLY A 210 7.22 -15.91 2.10
C GLY A 210 6.82 -15.92 3.58
N ILE A 211 5.54 -15.71 3.86
CA ILE A 211 4.94 -15.73 5.20
C ILE A 211 3.90 -16.87 5.31
N THR A 212 3.58 -17.29 6.53
CA THR A 212 2.35 -18.06 6.77
C THR A 212 1.11 -17.16 6.74
N PRO A 213 -0.06 -17.63 6.29
CA PRO A 213 -1.29 -16.85 6.40
C PRO A 213 -1.61 -16.44 7.84
N LEU A 214 -2.10 -15.21 8.02
CA LEU A 214 -2.49 -14.71 9.33
C LEU A 214 -3.78 -15.37 9.81
N GLN A 215 -3.76 -15.88 11.04
CA GLN A 215 -4.92 -16.39 11.74
C GLN A 215 -5.03 -15.74 13.12
N LEU A 216 -6.02 -14.87 13.28
CA LEU A 216 -6.40 -14.36 14.60
C LEU A 216 -7.12 -15.45 15.41
N LEU A 217 -6.80 -15.55 16.69
CA LEU A 217 -7.36 -16.53 17.62
C LEU A 217 -8.53 -15.95 18.43
N ASP A 218 -8.65 -14.63 18.49
CA ASP A 218 -9.71 -13.96 19.25
C ASP A 218 -11.07 -14.05 18.54
N GLY A 219 -12.09 -14.51 19.27
CA GLY A 219 -13.47 -14.62 18.76
C GLY A 219 -14.26 -13.31 18.77
N GLY A 220 -13.84 -12.33 19.58
CA GLY A 220 -14.44 -11.01 19.68
C GLY A 220 -13.50 -10.01 20.34
N LEU A 221 -13.54 -8.77 19.88
CA LEU A 221 -12.66 -7.69 20.32
C LEU A 221 -13.52 -6.58 20.90
N THR A 222 -13.33 -6.24 22.17
CA THR A 222 -14.11 -5.19 22.85
C THR A 222 -13.19 -4.10 23.36
N LEU A 223 -13.50 -2.84 23.06
CA LEU A 223 -12.80 -1.69 23.63
C LEU A 223 -13.56 -1.18 24.85
N GLN A 224 -12.83 -0.98 25.93
CA GLN A 224 -13.35 -0.40 27.15
C GLN A 224 -12.33 0.59 27.71
N ARG A 225 -12.81 1.71 28.25
CA ARG A 225 -11.95 2.68 28.92
C ARG A 225 -11.22 2.01 30.09
N GLY A 226 -9.94 2.35 30.25
CA GLY A 226 -9.07 1.81 31.30
C GLY A 226 -8.70 0.34 31.11
N GLN A 227 -9.06 -0.31 30.00
CA GLN A 227 -8.70 -1.71 29.73
C GLN A 227 -7.80 -1.81 28.49
N PRO A 228 -6.73 -2.63 28.53
CA PRO A 228 -5.95 -2.91 27.35
C PRO A 228 -6.75 -3.77 26.36
N LEU A 229 -6.43 -3.65 25.06
CA LEU A 229 -6.93 -4.59 24.06
C LEU A 229 -5.86 -5.66 23.81
N ALA A 230 -6.15 -6.90 24.18
CA ALA A 230 -5.30 -8.04 23.85
C ALA A 230 -5.65 -8.60 22.47
N LEU A 231 -4.62 -8.95 21.69
CA LEU A 231 -4.72 -9.60 20.39
C LEU A 231 -3.83 -10.85 20.42
N HIS A 232 -4.33 -11.94 19.86
CA HIS A 232 -3.63 -13.21 19.75
C HIS A 232 -3.75 -13.77 18.33
N TRP A 233 -2.65 -14.31 17.84
CA TRP A 233 -2.59 -14.97 16.54
C TRP A 233 -1.69 -16.20 16.61
N THR A 234 -1.83 -17.10 15.64
CA THR A 234 -0.87 -18.19 15.47
C THR A 234 0.48 -17.58 15.09
N PRO A 235 1.55 -17.69 15.90
CA PRO A 235 2.86 -17.08 15.61
C PRO A 235 3.45 -17.61 14.30
N ALA A 236 4.42 -16.88 13.72
CA ALA A 236 5.21 -17.39 12.60
C ALA A 236 5.93 -18.69 13.00
N GLY A 237 6.04 -19.63 12.06
CA GLY A 237 6.77 -20.89 12.27
C GLY A 237 8.29 -20.70 12.23
N GLN A 238 8.74 -19.59 11.65
CA GLN A 238 10.14 -19.18 11.59
C GLN A 238 10.31 -17.79 12.21
N ALA A 239 11.27 -17.66 13.12
CA ALA A 239 11.58 -16.39 13.76
C ALA A 239 12.03 -15.35 12.70
N GLU A 240 11.64 -14.10 12.91
CA GLU A 240 12.10 -12.93 12.14
C GLU A 240 11.76 -12.93 10.64
N VAL A 241 10.92 -13.86 10.16
CA VAL A 241 10.44 -13.86 8.76
C VAL A 241 9.35 -12.83 8.51
N SER A 242 8.58 -12.45 9.53
CA SER A 242 7.50 -11.48 9.44
C SER A 242 7.37 -10.60 10.68
N THR A 243 6.69 -9.47 10.50
CA THR A 243 6.19 -8.61 11.58
C THR A 243 4.67 -8.46 11.47
N LEU A 244 4.06 -7.97 12.54
CA LEU A 244 2.64 -7.61 12.55
C LEU A 244 2.51 -6.10 12.53
N HIS A 245 1.68 -5.62 11.62
CA HIS A 245 1.16 -4.27 11.63
C HIS A 245 -0.32 -4.32 12.04
N VAL A 246 -0.67 -3.60 13.10
CA VAL A 246 -2.03 -3.52 13.63
C VAL A 246 -2.51 -2.10 13.46
N LYS A 247 -3.69 -1.92 12.87
CA LYS A 247 -4.36 -0.61 12.73
C LYS A 247 -5.76 -0.69 13.31
N LEU A 248 -6.02 0.10 14.35
CA LEU A 248 -7.33 0.25 14.99
C LEU A 248 -7.88 1.64 14.66
N ASP A 249 -8.95 1.69 13.86
CA ASP A 249 -9.70 2.91 13.53
C ASP A 249 -11.17 2.72 13.88
N ILE A 250 -11.65 3.51 14.85
CA ILE A 250 -13.01 3.39 15.38
C ILE A 250 -13.93 4.50 14.89
N SER A 251 -13.48 5.31 13.93
CA SER A 251 -14.18 6.52 13.49
C SER A 251 -14.14 6.74 11.99
N HIS A 252 -13.74 5.72 11.21
CA HIS A 252 -13.59 5.78 9.75
C HIS A 252 -14.79 6.46 9.04
N HIS A 253 -16.01 6.01 9.35
CA HIS A 253 -17.22 6.54 8.73
C HIS A 253 -17.61 7.95 9.20
N GLY A 254 -17.04 8.42 10.32
CA GLY A 254 -17.19 9.76 10.86
C GLY A 254 -16.00 10.68 10.55
N GLY A 255 -15.17 10.35 9.56
CA GLY A 255 -14.04 11.17 9.12
C GLY A 255 -12.71 10.92 9.85
N THR A 256 -12.49 9.70 10.37
CA THR A 256 -11.32 9.24 11.15
C THR A 256 -10.74 10.32 12.07
N LYS A 257 -11.16 10.35 13.33
CA LYS A 257 -10.70 11.33 14.33
C LYS A 257 -9.33 10.98 14.93
N GLY A 258 -8.92 9.73 14.79
CA GLY A 258 -7.60 9.21 15.15
C GLY A 258 -7.55 7.71 14.93
N MET A 259 -6.36 7.14 15.04
CA MET A 259 -6.13 5.70 14.96
C MET A 259 -4.96 5.29 15.83
N ILE A 260 -5.00 4.04 16.30
CA ILE A 260 -3.83 3.41 16.89
C ILE A 260 -3.19 2.52 15.83
N GLU A 261 -1.89 2.68 15.62
CA GLU A 261 -1.07 1.80 14.81
C GLU A 261 0.00 1.15 15.67
N CYS A 262 0.25 -0.14 15.48
CA CYS A 262 1.33 -0.85 16.15
C CYS A 262 2.17 -1.62 15.13
N ASP A 263 3.48 -1.62 15.32
CA ASP A 263 4.41 -2.44 14.55
C ASP A 263 5.19 -3.31 15.54
N THR A 264 4.89 -4.60 15.56
CA THR A 264 5.42 -5.53 16.56
C THR A 264 5.97 -6.81 15.94
N ALA A 265 6.79 -7.52 16.70
CA ALA A 265 7.32 -8.81 16.29
C ALA A 265 6.22 -9.88 16.18
N ASP A 266 6.38 -10.84 15.27
CA ASP A 266 5.44 -11.96 15.06
C ASP A 266 5.58 -13.06 16.11
N THR A 267 5.26 -12.69 17.36
CA THR A 267 5.40 -13.53 18.55
C THR A 267 4.11 -14.26 18.95
N GLY A 268 3.00 -13.96 18.30
CA GLY A 268 1.68 -14.56 18.57
C GLY A 268 0.77 -13.71 19.45
N SER A 269 1.23 -12.56 19.96
CA SER A 269 0.40 -11.68 20.78
C SER A 269 0.83 -10.22 20.78
N LEU A 270 -0.13 -9.32 21.00
CA LEU A 270 0.08 -7.89 21.25
C LEU A 270 -0.92 -7.42 22.30
N GLN A 271 -0.50 -6.54 23.20
CA GLN A 271 -1.40 -5.75 24.03
C GLN A 271 -1.34 -4.29 23.60
N VAL A 272 -2.46 -3.75 23.12
CA VAL A 272 -2.62 -2.31 22.93
C VAL A 272 -2.88 -1.69 24.31
N PRO A 273 -2.04 -0.73 24.76
CA PRO A 273 -2.15 -0.16 26.11
C PRO A 273 -3.51 0.47 26.40
N ALA A 274 -3.99 0.30 27.63
CA ALA A 274 -5.27 0.84 28.12
C ALA A 274 -5.39 2.36 27.96
N GLU A 275 -4.28 3.09 28.15
CA GLU A 275 -4.23 4.54 27.98
C GLU A 275 -4.48 4.95 26.52
N LEU A 276 -3.87 4.25 25.55
CA LEU A 276 -4.12 4.53 24.13
C LEU A 276 -5.56 4.20 23.75
N VAL A 277 -6.10 3.07 24.22
CA VAL A 277 -7.51 2.69 23.98
C VAL A 277 -8.46 3.77 24.53
N THR A 278 -8.19 4.26 25.74
CA THR A 278 -8.99 5.32 26.36
C THR A 278 -8.92 6.61 25.55
N GLN A 279 -7.72 7.06 25.20
CA GLN A 279 -7.53 8.27 24.40
C GLN A 279 -8.21 8.16 23.02
N LEU A 280 -8.11 7.01 22.35
CA LEU A 280 -8.80 6.77 21.08
C LEU A 280 -10.33 6.85 21.24
N LEU A 281 -10.89 6.25 22.30
CA LEU A 281 -12.32 6.34 22.61
C LEU A 281 -12.76 7.79 22.90
N ASP A 282 -11.90 8.60 23.50
CA ASP A 282 -12.19 9.99 23.84
C ASP A 282 -12.17 10.92 22.60
N LEU A 283 -11.48 10.52 21.51
CA LEU A 283 -11.62 11.19 20.21
C LEU A 283 -13.01 10.98 19.59
N GLY A 284 -13.72 9.92 19.99
CA GLY A 284 -15.07 9.59 19.57
C GLY A 284 -15.13 8.42 18.59
N VAL A 285 -16.33 7.83 18.48
CA VAL A 285 -16.58 6.56 17.79
C VAL A 285 -17.65 6.76 16.72
N ALA A 286 -17.48 6.12 15.57
CA ALA A 286 -18.47 6.03 14.50
C ALA A 286 -18.98 4.58 14.39
N GLY A 287 -19.98 4.35 13.53
CA GLY A 287 -20.47 3.01 13.23
C GLY A 287 -19.38 2.14 12.60
N TYR A 288 -19.52 0.83 12.78
CA TYR A 288 -18.62 -0.21 12.27
C TYR A 288 -17.14 0.03 12.58
N PRO A 289 -16.76 0.22 13.86
CA PRO A 289 -15.35 0.32 14.22
C PRO A 289 -14.63 -0.99 13.91
N THR A 290 -13.45 -0.91 13.31
CA THR A 290 -12.68 -2.08 12.89
C THR A 290 -11.23 -2.02 13.33
N ILE A 291 -10.64 -3.21 13.38
CA ILE A 291 -9.21 -3.40 13.48
C ILE A 291 -8.74 -4.23 12.29
N LEU A 292 -7.69 -3.76 11.65
CA LEU A 292 -6.98 -4.46 10.60
C LEU A 292 -5.67 -4.97 11.17
N VAL A 293 -5.48 -6.28 11.13
CA VAL A 293 -4.22 -6.93 11.49
C VAL A 293 -3.58 -7.46 10.22
N THR A 294 -2.33 -7.12 10.01
CA THR A 294 -1.56 -7.48 8.83
C THR A 294 -0.27 -8.18 9.25
N ARG A 295 -0.10 -9.44 8.87
CA ARG A 295 1.21 -10.08 8.87
C ARG A 295 1.94 -9.68 7.60
N ARG A 296 3.18 -9.23 7.73
CA ARG A 296 3.97 -8.79 6.56
C ARG A 296 5.45 -9.15 6.63
N SER A 297 6.03 -9.38 5.47
CA SER A 297 7.46 -9.32 5.19
C SER A 297 7.70 -8.21 4.18
N VAL A 298 8.71 -7.36 4.40
CA VAL A 298 9.08 -6.29 3.48
C VAL A 298 10.53 -6.45 3.05
N GLY A 299 10.73 -6.58 1.74
CA GLY A 299 12.03 -6.44 1.11
C GLY A 299 12.10 -5.11 0.36
N SER A 300 13.28 -4.51 0.26
CA SER A 300 13.40 -3.19 -0.37
C SER A 300 14.65 -3.05 -1.22
N VAL A 301 14.56 -2.18 -2.22
CA VAL A 301 15.70 -1.67 -2.98
C VAL A 301 15.55 -0.17 -3.16
N THR A 302 16.67 0.54 -3.18
CA THR A 302 16.69 2.00 -3.42
C THR A 302 17.10 2.27 -4.85
N ILE A 303 16.28 3.04 -5.56
CA ILE A 303 16.53 3.57 -6.90
C ILE A 303 16.64 5.10 -6.84
N ALA A 304 17.01 5.76 -7.93
CA ALA A 304 17.23 7.21 -7.96
C ALA A 304 16.09 8.06 -7.34
N PRO A 305 14.79 7.83 -7.61
CA PRO A 305 13.72 8.61 -6.98
C PRO A 305 13.41 8.22 -5.52
N GLY A 306 13.87 7.08 -5.02
CA GLY A 306 13.59 6.60 -3.66
C GLY A 306 13.54 5.07 -3.55
N ARG A 307 12.88 4.57 -2.50
CA ARG A 307 12.74 3.14 -2.20
C ARG A 307 11.55 2.49 -2.92
N VAL A 308 11.77 1.30 -3.45
CA VAL A 308 10.71 0.39 -3.92
C VAL A 308 10.63 -0.79 -2.95
N ASP A 309 9.41 -1.13 -2.52
CA ASP A 309 9.17 -2.23 -1.59
C ASP A 309 8.57 -3.46 -2.30
N LEU A 310 8.97 -4.65 -1.89
CA LEU A 310 8.26 -5.91 -2.08
C LEU A 310 7.56 -6.25 -0.76
N LEU A 311 6.26 -5.99 -0.71
CA LEU A 311 5.41 -6.26 0.44
C LEU A 311 4.70 -7.60 0.26
N VAL A 312 5.04 -8.58 1.08
CA VAL A 312 4.33 -9.86 1.16
C VAL A 312 3.41 -9.78 2.36
N SER A 313 2.09 -9.88 2.19
CA SER A 313 1.14 -9.67 3.28
C SER A 313 -0.02 -10.67 3.35
N SER A 314 -0.56 -10.84 4.55
CA SER A 314 -1.80 -11.53 4.86
C SER A 314 -2.58 -10.67 5.86
N GLU A 315 -3.84 -10.39 5.53
CA GLU A 315 -4.64 -9.37 6.22
C GLU A 315 -5.92 -9.98 6.79
N VAL A 316 -6.25 -9.58 8.02
CA VAL A 316 -7.50 -9.94 8.68
C VAL A 316 -8.11 -8.69 9.28
N GLU A 317 -9.29 -8.34 8.79
CA GLU A 317 -10.12 -7.30 9.39
C GLU A 317 -11.16 -7.92 10.34
N ARG A 318 -11.38 -7.26 11.48
CA ARG A 318 -12.39 -7.62 12.47
C ARG A 318 -13.17 -6.41 12.92
N ALA A 319 -14.47 -6.61 13.09
CA ALA A 319 -15.29 -5.65 13.82
C ALA A 319 -14.84 -5.62 15.29
N VAL A 320 -14.88 -4.43 15.86
CA VAL A 320 -14.58 -4.19 17.26
C VAL A 320 -15.88 -3.75 17.94
N VAL A 321 -16.10 -4.17 19.17
CA VAL A 321 -17.28 -3.80 19.95
C VAL A 321 -16.92 -2.64 20.86
N VAL A 322 -17.71 -1.57 20.80
CA VAL A 322 -17.64 -0.47 21.76
C VAL A 322 -18.97 -0.44 22.54
N PRO A 323 -18.96 -0.70 23.86
CA PRO A 323 -20.19 -0.68 24.65
C PRO A 323 -20.96 0.63 24.51
N GLY A 324 -22.28 0.52 24.31
CA GLY A 324 -23.16 1.67 24.12
C GLY A 324 -23.24 2.20 22.69
N ILE A 325 -22.42 1.69 21.77
CA ILE A 325 -22.50 2.03 20.35
C ILE A 325 -23.26 0.93 19.59
N THR A 326 -24.29 1.34 18.85
CA THR A 326 -24.99 0.46 17.89
C THR A 326 -24.75 1.01 16.50
N SER A 327 -24.14 0.20 15.64
CA SER A 327 -23.91 0.56 14.23
C SER A 327 -25.15 0.28 13.39
N CYS A 328 -25.37 1.06 12.34
CA CYS A 328 -26.52 0.96 11.45
C CYS A 328 -26.15 1.30 10.01
N ASN A 329 -26.88 0.74 9.04
CA ASN A 329 -26.89 1.22 7.65
C ASN A 329 -28.12 2.07 7.37
N ASP A 330 -29.22 1.80 8.08
CA ASP A 330 -30.46 2.56 8.01
C ASP A 330 -31.25 2.48 9.33
N ASN A 331 -32.38 3.20 9.40
CA ASN A 331 -33.19 3.31 10.62
C ASN A 331 -33.73 1.97 11.13
N SER A 332 -33.85 0.94 10.28
CA SER A 332 -34.37 -0.36 10.69
C SER A 332 -33.37 -1.18 11.51
N ASP A 333 -32.07 -0.86 11.42
CA ASP A 333 -31.03 -1.46 12.25
C ASP A 333 -31.03 -0.89 13.68
N CYS A 334 -31.76 0.21 13.91
CA CYS A 334 -31.72 0.94 15.17
C CYS A 334 -32.80 0.50 16.18
N PRO A 335 -32.49 0.54 17.49
CA PRO A 335 -33.49 0.35 18.53
C PRO A 335 -34.67 1.32 18.37
N SER A 336 -35.85 0.91 18.85
CA SER A 336 -37.07 1.72 18.77
C SER A 336 -36.84 3.13 19.34
N GLY A 337 -37.27 4.14 18.57
CA GLY A 337 -37.13 5.56 18.93
C GLY A 337 -35.79 6.20 18.55
N LYS A 338 -34.86 5.45 17.94
CA LYS A 338 -33.60 5.98 17.39
C LYS A 338 -33.60 5.97 15.86
N THR A 339 -32.73 6.78 15.28
CA THR A 339 -32.47 6.79 13.83
C THR A 339 -31.00 6.55 13.53
N CYS A 340 -30.71 6.10 12.32
CA CYS A 340 -29.35 5.97 11.86
C CYS A 340 -28.77 7.34 11.50
N GLN A 341 -27.66 7.68 12.14
CA GLN A 341 -26.98 8.96 11.98
C GLN A 341 -25.98 8.91 10.81
N PRO A 342 -25.52 10.07 10.29
CA PRO A 342 -24.56 10.10 9.17
C PRO A 342 -23.23 9.38 9.46
N ASP A 343 -22.84 9.26 10.73
CA ASP A 343 -21.65 8.52 11.16
C ASP A 343 -21.92 7.01 11.36
N LEU A 344 -23.09 6.53 10.93
CA LEU A 344 -23.53 5.14 11.00
C LEU A 344 -23.74 4.61 12.43
N THR A 345 -24.01 5.50 13.38
CA THR A 345 -24.43 5.13 14.74
C THR A 345 -25.94 5.35 14.95
N CYS A 346 -26.56 4.57 15.85
CA CYS A 346 -27.93 4.81 16.28
C CYS A 346 -27.99 5.85 17.40
N GLY A 347 -28.57 7.01 17.07
CA GLY A 347 -28.70 8.18 17.94
C GLY A 347 -30.09 8.77 17.91
#